data_AF-A0A3S4XZY0-F1
#
_entry.id   AF-A0A3S4XZY0-F1
#
_cell.length_a   1.000
_cell.length_b   1.000
_cell.length_c   1.000
_cell.angle_alpha   90.00
_cell.angle_beta   90.00
_cell.angle_gamma   90.00
#
_symmetry.space_group_name_H-M   'P 1'
#
loop_
_entity.id
_entity.type
_entity.pdbx_description
1 polymer ?
#
loop_
_entity_poly.entity_id
_entity_poly.type
_entity_poly.pdbx_seq_one_letter_code
_entity_poly.pdbx_strand_id
1 'polypeptide(L)'
;MTRRVQELHRSFPNNLVWMHPLDAEARGLRHGDKIKISSRRGEMVSYLDTRGRNKPPRGLVYTTFFDAGQLANVLTLDATDPISKETDFKNVQ
;
A
#
# COMPACT_ATOMS: atom_id res chain seq x y z
N MET A 1 4.92 14.45 -9.29
CA MET A 1 5.83 14.95 -10.33
C MET A 1 6.91 13.94 -10.72
N THR A 2 7.51 13.22 -9.77
CA THR A 2 8.65 12.30 -10.00
C THR A 2 8.43 11.17 -10.99
N ARG A 3 7.21 10.63 -11.14
CA ARG A 3 6.89 9.61 -12.16
C ARG A 3 7.08 10.07 -13.61
N ARG A 4 7.25 11.38 -13.86
CA ARG A 4 7.55 11.92 -15.20
C ARG A 4 9.06 11.92 -15.52
N VAL A 5 9.92 11.70 -14.51
CA VAL A 5 11.36 11.54 -14.68
C VAL A 5 11.66 10.07 -14.92
N GLN A 6 12.29 9.75 -16.04
CA GLN A 6 12.40 8.36 -16.51
C GLN A 6 13.22 7.48 -15.57
N GLU A 7 14.31 8.01 -15.03
CA GLU A 7 15.22 7.33 -14.10
C GLU A 7 14.50 6.96 -12.81
N LEU A 8 13.72 7.90 -12.26
CA LEU A 8 12.93 7.68 -11.04
C LEU A 8 11.77 6.72 -11.27
N HIS A 9 11.13 6.78 -12.43
CA HIS A 9 10.07 5.84 -12.76
C HIS A 9 10.62 4.42 -12.95
N ARG A 10 11.77 4.26 -13.62
CA ARG A 10 12.40 2.94 -13.82
C ARG A 10 12.87 2.30 -12.52
N SER A 11 13.34 3.10 -11.55
CA SER A 11 13.83 2.57 -10.27
C SER A 11 12.70 1.99 -9.39
N PHE A 12 11.48 2.52 -9.50
CA PHE A 12 10.31 2.01 -8.80
C PHE A 12 9.01 2.27 -9.60
N PRO A 13 8.66 1.37 -10.55
CA PRO A 13 7.67 1.68 -11.59
C PRO A 13 6.23 1.67 -11.10
N ASN A 14 5.90 0.72 -10.22
CA ASN A 14 4.53 0.49 -9.76
C ASN A 14 4.49 0.50 -8.23
N ASN A 15 3.37 0.97 -7.69
CA ASN A 15 3.11 0.77 -6.26
C ASN A 15 2.94 -0.73 -5.95
N LEU A 16 3.36 -1.11 -4.75
CA LEU A 16 3.36 -2.48 -4.23
C LEU A 16 2.71 -2.50 -2.85
N VAL A 17 2.22 -3.67 -2.47
CA VAL A 17 1.75 -3.94 -1.12
C VAL A 17 2.78 -4.80 -0.42
N TRP A 18 3.40 -4.26 0.62
CA TRP A 18 4.30 -5.01 1.48
C TRP A 18 3.54 -5.74 2.57
N MET A 19 3.83 -7.03 2.72
CA MET A 19 3.21 -7.91 3.70
C MET A 19 4.25 -8.83 4.32
N HIS A 20 4.05 -9.20 5.57
CA HIS A 20 4.88 -10.21 6.21
C HIS A 20 4.78 -11.57 5.48
N PRO A 21 5.87 -12.32 5.24
CA PRO A 21 5.83 -13.59 4.52
C PRO A 21 4.85 -14.62 5.09
N LEU A 22 4.80 -14.77 6.42
CA LEU A 22 3.86 -15.69 7.08
C LEU A 22 2.39 -15.29 6.91
N ASP A 23 2.11 -14.00 6.71
CA ASP A 23 0.73 -13.54 6.46
C ASP A 23 0.30 -13.79 5.02
N ALA A 24 1.25 -13.74 4.08
CA ALA A 24 1.05 -14.14 2.70
C ALA A 24 0.81 -15.65 2.62
N GLU A 25 1.66 -16.45 3.28
CA GLU A 25 1.54 -17.92 3.34
C GLU A 25 0.19 -18.35 3.96
N ALA A 26 -0.20 -17.76 5.09
CA ALA A 26 -1.49 -18.03 5.72
C ALA A 26 -2.70 -17.69 4.82
N ARG A 27 -2.52 -16.84 3.81
CA ARG A 27 -3.53 -16.46 2.82
C ARG A 27 -3.36 -17.20 1.48
N GLY A 28 -2.39 -18.11 1.36
CA GLY A 28 -2.09 -18.81 0.10
C GLY A 28 -1.52 -17.90 -0.99
N LEU A 29 -0.97 -16.73 -0.63
CA LEU A 29 -0.42 -15.74 -1.55
C LEU A 29 1.10 -15.89 -1.66
N ARG A 30 1.63 -15.56 -2.84
CA ARG A 30 3.05 -15.59 -3.15
C ARG A 30 3.55 -14.20 -3.56
N HIS A 31 4.84 -13.99 -3.40
CA HIS A 31 5.49 -12.78 -3.90
C HIS A 31 5.21 -12.59 -5.41
N GLY A 32 4.84 -11.38 -5.80
CA GLY A 32 4.49 -11.03 -7.18
C GLY A 32 3.03 -11.29 -7.54
N ASP A 33 2.24 -11.93 -6.68
CA ASP A 33 0.82 -12.14 -6.95
C ASP A 33 0.09 -10.81 -7.05
N LYS A 34 -0.85 -10.73 -7.99
CA LYS A 34 -1.78 -9.61 -8.12
C LYS A 34 -2.85 -9.76 -7.04
N ILE A 35 -2.92 -8.80 -6.13
CA ILE A 35 -3.81 -8.85 -4.98
C ILE A 35 -4.74 -7.65 -4.96
N LYS A 36 -5.89 -7.84 -4.31
CA LYS A 36 -6.83 -6.77 -4.00
C LYS A 36 -6.80 -6.48 -2.50
N ILE A 37 -6.53 -5.23 -2.14
CA ILE A 37 -6.73 -4.71 -0.80
C ILE A 37 -8.06 -3.96 -0.76
N SER A 38 -8.82 -4.15 0.31
CA SER A 38 -10.11 -3.50 0.51
C SER A 38 -10.21 -2.93 1.93
N SER A 39 -10.96 -1.85 2.06
CA SER A 39 -11.43 -1.28 3.32
C SER A 39 -12.93 -0.99 3.21
N ARG A 40 -13.55 -0.46 4.26
CA ARG A 40 -14.97 -0.08 4.23
C ARG A 40 -15.30 0.99 3.19
N ARG A 41 -14.31 1.77 2.71
CA ARG A 41 -14.51 2.87 1.75
C ARG A 41 -14.24 2.50 0.30
N GLY A 42 -13.50 1.42 0.04
CA GLY A 42 -13.15 1.08 -1.32
C GLY A 42 -12.12 -0.03 -1.43
N GLU A 43 -11.65 -0.26 -2.65
CA GLU A 43 -10.69 -1.30 -2.98
C GLU A 43 -9.64 -0.81 -3.97
N MET A 44 -8.44 -1.40 -3.90
CA MET A 44 -7.33 -1.13 -4.79
C MET A 44 -6.65 -2.45 -5.17
N VAL A 45 -6.25 -2.57 -6.42
CA VAL A 45 -5.49 -3.71 -6.93
C VAL A 45 -4.01 -3.34 -7.07
N SER A 46 -3.12 -4.20 -6.59
CA SER A 46 -1.67 -4.01 -6.62
C SER A 46 -0.95 -5.37 -6.67
N TYR A 47 0.37 -5.39 -6.50
CA TYR A 47 1.18 -6.60 -6.46
C TYR A 47 1.82 -6.79 -5.09
N LEU A 48 1.89 -8.05 -4.65
CA LEU A 48 2.40 -8.42 -3.33
C LEU A 48 3.93 -8.45 -3.29
N ASP A 49 4.51 -7.71 -2.35
CA ASP A 49 5.92 -7.74 -2.03
C ASP A 49 6.14 -8.30 -0.60
N THR A 50 6.91 -9.38 -0.48
CA THR A 50 7.27 -9.98 0.82
C THR A 50 8.78 -9.95 1.08
N ARG A 51 9.58 -9.38 0.16
CA ARG A 51 11.05 -9.45 0.15
C ARG A 51 11.72 -8.08 0.02
N GLY A 52 10.95 -7.03 -0.27
CA GLY A 52 11.43 -5.69 -0.54
C GLY A 52 11.91 -4.94 0.70
N ARG A 53 12.15 -3.65 0.52
CA ARG A 53 12.71 -2.75 1.54
C ARG A 53 11.88 -2.65 2.82
N ASN A 54 10.55 -2.73 2.71
CA ASN A 54 9.65 -2.58 3.85
C ASN A 54 9.30 -3.96 4.40
N LYS A 55 9.59 -4.18 5.69
CA LYS A 55 9.37 -5.45 6.39
C LYS A 55 8.35 -5.23 7.53
N PRO A 56 7.05 -5.15 7.22
CA PRO A 56 6.04 -4.94 8.25
C PRO A 56 5.94 -6.14 9.19
N PRO A 57 5.55 -5.93 10.47
CA PRO A 57 5.22 -7.04 11.36
C PRO A 57 3.96 -7.78 10.87
N ARG A 58 3.73 -8.97 11.42
CA ARG A 58 2.51 -9.73 11.14
C ARG A 58 1.26 -8.94 11.55
N GLY A 59 0.20 -9.05 10.75
CA GLY A 59 -1.07 -8.34 10.90
C GLY A 59 -1.09 -6.94 10.28
N LEU A 60 0.05 -6.44 9.78
CA LEU A 60 0.16 -5.11 9.17
C LEU A 60 0.60 -5.21 7.71
N VAL A 61 -0.06 -4.43 6.86
CA VAL A 61 0.33 -4.23 5.45
C VAL A 61 0.73 -2.78 5.23
N TYR A 62 1.70 -2.55 4.35
CA TYR A 62 2.14 -1.21 3.98
C TYR A 62 2.00 -1.02 2.47
N THR A 63 1.61 0.17 2.03
CA THR A 63 1.55 0.57 0.62
C THR A 63 1.97 2.02 0.50
N THR A 64 2.30 2.47 -0.71
CA THR A 64 2.53 3.89 -1.01
C THR A 64 1.37 4.47 -1.82
N PHE A 65 1.41 5.79 -2.04
CA PHE A 65 0.37 6.55 -2.75
C PHE A 65 0.88 7.23 -4.03
N PHE A 66 2.13 7.00 -4.44
CA PHE A 66 2.73 7.74 -5.56
C PHE A 66 2.17 7.35 -6.93
N ASP A 67 1.53 6.18 -7.02
CA ASP A 67 1.04 5.60 -8.27
C ASP A 67 -0.40 6.02 -8.58
N ALA A 68 -0.57 6.86 -9.59
CA ALA A 68 -1.88 7.32 -10.02
C ALA A 68 -2.77 6.20 -10.61
N GLY A 69 -2.19 5.06 -11.01
CA GLY A 69 -2.94 3.88 -11.43
C GLY A 69 -3.41 3.00 -10.26
N GLN A 70 -2.90 3.25 -9.05
CA GLN A 70 -3.23 2.50 -7.83
C GLN A 70 -3.53 3.48 -6.69
N LEU A 71 -4.77 3.96 -6.64
CA LEU A 71 -5.21 5.04 -5.78
C LEU A 71 -5.34 4.60 -4.30
N ALA A 72 -4.24 4.56 -3.55
CA ALA A 72 -4.24 4.11 -2.16
C ALA A 72 -5.21 4.89 -1.24
N ASN A 73 -5.47 6.17 -1.52
CA ASN A 73 -6.35 6.99 -0.68
C ASN A 73 -7.83 6.60 -0.75
N VAL A 74 -8.26 5.77 -1.73
CA VAL A 74 -9.61 5.18 -1.69
C VAL A 74 -9.79 4.25 -0.50
N LEU A 75 -8.67 3.79 0.09
CA LEU A 75 -8.64 2.92 1.24
C LEU A 75 -8.60 3.69 2.57
N THR A 76 -8.12 4.94 2.61
CA THR A 76 -7.78 5.71 3.84
C THR A 76 -8.94 6.52 4.39
N LEU A 77 -9.01 6.69 5.72
CA LEU A 77 -10.10 7.40 6.41
C LEU A 77 -9.74 8.87 6.49
N ASP A 78 -10.72 9.74 6.30
CA ASP A 78 -10.62 11.20 6.42
C ASP A 78 -10.80 11.68 7.87
N ALA A 79 -10.60 10.79 8.86
CA ALA A 79 -10.59 11.13 10.26
C ALA A 79 -9.38 12.01 10.56
N THR A 80 -9.65 13.14 11.21
CA THR A 80 -8.65 14.16 11.50
C THR A 80 -8.39 14.28 12.99
N ASP A 81 -7.19 14.73 13.35
CA ASP A 81 -6.93 15.20 14.70
C ASP A 81 -7.89 16.36 15.05
N PRO A 82 -8.62 16.30 16.19
CA PRO A 82 -9.61 17.31 16.52
C PRO A 82 -9.06 18.73 16.66
N ILE A 83 -7.75 18.90 16.90
CA ILE A 83 -7.11 20.20 17.10
C ILE A 83 -6.55 20.72 15.77
N SER A 84 -5.65 19.98 15.12
CA SER A 84 -4.94 20.45 13.92
C SER A 84 -5.74 20.29 12.63
N LYS A 85 -6.76 19.43 12.64
CA LYS A 85 -7.53 18.99 11.46
C LYS A 85 -6.70 18.21 10.43
N GLU A 86 -5.53 17.69 10.81
CA GLU A 86 -4.71 16.84 9.95
C GLU A 86 -5.23 15.39 9.94
N THR A 87 -5.36 14.79 8.75
CA THR A 87 -5.86 13.42 8.57
C THR A 87 -4.83 12.37 8.96
N ASP A 88 -5.26 11.32 9.68
CA ASP A 88 -4.43 10.14 9.92
C ASP A 88 -4.46 9.18 8.70
N PHE A 89 -3.42 9.27 7.86
CA PHE A 89 -3.22 8.34 6.75
C PHE A 89 -2.44 7.07 7.13
N LYS A 90 -1.98 6.94 8.37
CA LYS A 90 -1.09 5.84 8.82
C LYS A 90 -1.87 4.67 9.38
N ASN A 91 -3.03 4.92 9.96
CA ASN A 91 -3.87 3.87 10.55
C ASN A 91 -5.25 3.89 9.94
N VAL A 92 -5.70 2.71 9.49
CA VAL A 92 -7.06 2.52 8.98
C VAL A 92 -7.59 1.25 9.63
N GLN A 93 -8.69 1.38 10.38
CA GLN A 93 -9.43 0.26 10.96
C GLN A 93 -10.64 -0.11 10.09
#